data_AF-A0A7Z9GD55-F1
#
_entry.id   AF-A0A7Z9GD55-F1
#
_cell.length_a   1.000
_cell.length_b   1.000
_cell.length_c   1.000
_cell.angle_alpha   90.00
_cell.angle_beta   90.00
_cell.angle_gamma   90.00
#
_symmetry.space_group_name_H-M   'P 1'
#
loop_
_entity.id
_entity.type
_entity.pdbx_description
1 polymer ?
#
loop_
_entity_poly.entity_id
_entity_poly.type
_entity_poly.pdbx_seq_one_letter_code
_entity_poly.pdbx_strand_id
1 'polypeptide(L)'
;MPLVEAEDPSAIDGKVHSHRFVGANFAHARNAGLVEQEKLTMELIKSAVTLEAAVAEKQFKEKHVTIEVTVSNTGAGHRFPSGTTDISEAWLEVLAGNPESPQYSSGLLDKNHYLDPQAHSWRTVYVDNANLAVDLHNLAAVRKTLLDTYVEPGKSDVARFEIP
;
A
#
# COMPACT_ATOMS: atom_id res chain seq x y z
N MET A 1 -10.42 13.67 19.21
CA MET A 1 -10.59 14.12 17.81
C MET A 1 -10.40 15.62 17.72
N PRO A 2 -9.80 16.14 16.63
CA PRO A 2 -9.45 17.56 16.54
C PRO A 2 -10.70 18.44 16.57
N LEU A 3 -10.57 19.63 17.18
CA LEU A 3 -11.59 20.67 17.10
C LEU A 3 -11.47 21.35 15.74
N VAL A 4 -12.60 21.46 15.05
CA VAL A 4 -12.71 22.16 13.76
C VAL A 4 -13.84 23.18 13.83
N GLU A 5 -13.72 24.25 13.06
CA GLU A 5 -14.80 25.23 12.90
C GLU A 5 -16.02 24.56 12.26
N ALA A 6 -17.22 24.86 12.77
CA ALA A 6 -18.47 24.37 12.21
C ALA A 6 -19.64 25.30 12.52
N GLU A 7 -20.50 25.49 11.51
CA GLU A 7 -21.81 26.14 11.66
C GLU A 7 -22.86 25.07 12.02
N ASP A 8 -22.80 24.58 13.25
CA ASP A 8 -23.68 23.52 13.76
C ASP A 8 -24.30 23.95 15.11
N PRO A 9 -25.60 23.68 15.39
CA PRO A 9 -26.24 24.04 16.66
C PRO A 9 -25.60 23.42 17.91
N SER A 10 -24.85 22.32 17.75
CA SER A 10 -24.10 21.66 18.82
C SER A 10 -22.69 22.22 19.02
N ALA A 11 -22.27 23.19 18.20
CA ALA A 11 -20.96 23.81 18.31
C ALA A 11 -20.83 24.62 19.61
N ILE A 12 -19.74 24.38 20.34
CA ILE A 12 -19.35 25.17 21.51
C ILE A 12 -18.26 26.11 21.03
N ASP A 13 -18.47 27.42 21.19
CA ASP A 13 -17.59 28.49 20.69
C ASP A 13 -17.29 28.38 19.18
N GLY A 14 -18.28 27.95 18.38
CA GLY A 14 -18.16 27.81 16.93
C GLY A 14 -17.40 26.57 16.46
N LYS A 15 -17.03 25.66 17.37
CA LYS A 15 -16.26 24.46 17.05
C LYS A 15 -16.97 23.16 17.44
N VAL A 16 -16.65 22.11 16.70
CA VAL A 16 -17.06 20.72 17.00
C VAL A 16 -15.86 19.78 16.94
N HIS A 17 -15.94 18.65 17.65
CA HIS A 17 -14.98 17.57 17.47
C HIS A 17 -15.24 16.88 16.12
N SER A 18 -14.28 17.00 15.20
CA SER A 18 -14.39 16.38 13.88
C SER A 18 -14.46 14.86 14.00
N HIS A 19 -15.53 14.25 13.49
CA HIS A 19 -15.66 12.79 13.37
C HIS A 19 -15.19 12.29 11.99
N ARG A 20 -14.43 13.10 11.25
CA ARG A 20 -13.81 12.66 9.99
C ARG A 20 -12.62 11.78 10.32
N PHE A 21 -12.53 10.63 9.64
CA PHE A 21 -11.41 9.71 9.76
C PHE A 21 -10.59 9.73 8.48
N VAL A 22 -9.29 9.91 8.60
CA VAL A 22 -8.33 9.65 7.53
C VAL A 22 -8.00 8.16 7.51
N GLY A 23 -7.84 7.59 6.32
CA GLY A 23 -7.58 6.16 6.13
C GLY A 23 -6.94 5.93 4.77
N ALA A 24 -7.19 4.78 4.14
CA ALA A 24 -6.57 4.45 2.85
C ALA A 24 -7.29 5.07 1.63
N ASN A 25 -8.53 5.57 1.77
CA ASN A 25 -9.35 5.95 0.63
C ASN A 25 -9.17 7.42 0.20
N PHE A 26 -8.13 7.69 -0.57
CA PHE A 26 -7.86 8.99 -1.19
C PHE A 26 -8.89 9.37 -2.28
N ALA A 27 -9.26 8.40 -3.13
CA ALA A 27 -10.10 8.64 -4.30
C ALA A 27 -11.48 9.18 -3.95
N HIS A 28 -12.08 8.69 -2.85
CA HIS A 28 -13.39 9.17 -2.41
C HIS A 28 -13.35 10.65 -1.99
N ALA A 29 -12.37 11.05 -1.17
CA ALA A 29 -12.22 12.43 -0.73
C ALA A 29 -12.00 13.38 -1.92
N ARG A 30 -11.16 12.99 -2.88
CA ARG A 30 -10.92 13.74 -4.11
C ARG A 30 -12.17 13.89 -4.96
N ASN A 31 -12.89 12.80 -5.22
CA ASN A 31 -14.10 12.81 -6.05
C ASN A 31 -15.25 13.60 -5.40
N ALA A 32 -15.30 13.64 -4.07
CA ALA A 32 -16.27 14.44 -3.33
C ALA A 32 -15.88 15.93 -3.18
N GLY A 33 -14.72 16.34 -3.70
CA GLY A 33 -14.24 17.72 -3.57
C GLY A 33 -13.80 18.12 -2.15
N LEU A 34 -13.54 17.13 -1.28
CA LEU A 34 -13.14 17.36 0.11
C LEU A 34 -11.62 17.60 0.20
N VAL A 35 -11.17 18.76 -0.29
CA VAL A 35 -9.73 19.10 -0.47
C VAL A 35 -8.90 18.92 0.79
N GLU A 36 -9.42 19.33 1.96
CA GLU A 36 -8.71 19.17 3.23
C GLU A 36 -8.54 17.69 3.59
N GLN A 37 -9.61 16.90 3.45
CA GLN A 37 -9.60 15.47 3.73
C GLN A 37 -8.67 14.73 2.75
N GLU A 38 -8.69 15.11 1.48
CA GLU A 38 -7.79 14.59 0.43
C GLU A 38 -6.32 14.79 0.84
N LYS A 39 -5.96 16.02 1.24
CA LYS A 39 -4.61 16.35 1.69
C LYS A 39 -4.19 15.54 2.91
N LEU A 40 -5.00 15.53 3.97
CA LEU A 40 -4.69 14.80 5.21
C LEU A 40 -4.59 13.29 4.96
N THR A 41 -5.41 12.75 4.07
CA THR A 41 -5.36 11.33 3.67
C THR A 41 -4.06 11.00 2.95
N MET A 42 -3.64 11.85 2.00
CA MET A 42 -2.37 11.68 1.30
C MET A 42 -1.17 11.78 2.24
N GLU A 43 -1.17 12.73 3.18
CA GLU A 43 -0.13 12.87 4.21
C GLU A 43 -0.05 11.63 5.13
N LEU A 44 -1.21 11.08 5.51
CA LEU A 44 -1.26 9.84 6.30
C LEU A 44 -0.65 8.65 5.53
N ILE A 45 -1.08 8.44 4.28
CA ILE A 45 -0.60 7.31 3.47
C ILE A 45 0.91 7.41 3.23
N LYS A 46 1.42 8.60 2.90
CA LYS A 46 2.86 8.84 2.66
C LYS A 46 3.73 8.70 3.91
N SER A 47 3.18 8.93 5.09
CA SER A 47 3.91 8.81 6.36
C SER A 47 3.83 7.41 6.97
N ALA A 48 2.99 6.51 6.44
CA ALA A 48 2.80 5.17 7.00
C ALA A 48 4.08 4.33 6.98
N VAL A 49 4.86 4.43 5.90
CA VAL A 49 6.11 3.68 5.71
C VAL A 49 7.24 4.58 5.22
N THR A 50 8.47 4.19 5.51
CA THR A 50 9.68 4.73 4.87
C THR A 50 10.23 3.73 3.87
N LEU A 51 10.79 4.24 2.79
CA LEU A 51 11.43 3.44 1.73
C LEU A 51 12.90 3.85 1.64
N GLU A 52 13.78 2.86 1.66
CA GLU A 52 15.23 3.02 1.45
C GLU A 52 15.69 2.03 0.38
N ALA A 53 16.40 2.52 -0.64
CA ALA A 53 16.96 1.68 -1.69
C ALA A 53 18.49 1.75 -1.65
N ALA A 54 19.14 0.60 -1.69
CA ALA A 54 20.60 0.50 -1.67
C ALA A 54 21.08 -0.60 -2.63
N VAL A 55 22.31 -0.44 -3.14
CA VAL A 55 22.98 -1.55 -3.82
C VAL A 55 23.34 -2.60 -2.76
N ALA A 56 22.95 -3.84 -3.00
CA ALA A 56 23.25 -4.94 -2.09
C ALA A 56 24.77 -5.11 -1.93
N GLU A 57 25.25 -5.37 -0.71
CA GLU A 57 26.67 -5.66 -0.49
C GLU A 57 27.13 -6.89 -1.29
N LYS A 58 26.25 -7.90 -1.37
CA LYS A 58 26.48 -9.11 -2.15
C LYS A 58 25.71 -9.05 -3.46
N GLN A 59 26.44 -9.29 -4.55
CA GLN A 59 25.87 -9.46 -5.89
C GLN A 59 25.63 -10.96 -6.14
N PHE A 60 24.45 -11.30 -6.67
CA PHE A 60 24.03 -12.69 -6.85
C PHE A 60 24.19 -13.20 -8.28
N LYS A 61 24.30 -12.29 -9.26
CA LYS A 61 24.32 -12.62 -10.68
C LYS A 61 25.31 -11.75 -11.45
N GLU A 62 26.08 -12.37 -12.35
CA GLU A 62 27.01 -11.63 -13.21
C GLU A 62 26.27 -10.69 -14.16
N LYS A 63 26.88 -9.53 -14.45
CA LYS A 63 26.30 -8.46 -15.29
C LYS A 63 24.93 -7.98 -14.82
N HIS A 64 24.66 -8.06 -13.51
CA HIS A 64 23.48 -7.47 -12.88
C HIS A 64 23.94 -6.71 -11.64
N VAL A 65 23.17 -5.70 -11.26
CA VAL A 65 23.25 -5.03 -9.96
C VAL A 65 22.04 -5.44 -9.15
N THR A 66 22.28 -6.02 -7.98
CA THR A 66 21.24 -6.33 -7.00
C THR A 66 20.95 -5.06 -6.20
N ILE A 67 19.71 -4.59 -6.28
CA ILE A 67 19.18 -3.49 -5.45
C ILE A 67 18.31 -4.09 -4.35
N GLU A 68 18.56 -3.70 -3.11
CA GLU A 68 17.68 -4.00 -1.98
C GLU A 68 16.82 -2.77 -1.69
N VAL A 69 15.50 -2.96 -1.64
CA VAL A 69 14.55 -1.94 -1.22
C VAL A 69 13.98 -2.36 0.12
N THR A 70 14.32 -1.60 1.16
CA THR A 70 13.79 -1.78 2.51
C THR A 70 12.57 -0.90 2.69
N VAL A 71 11.44 -1.52 3.05
CA VAL A 71 10.20 -0.84 3.41
C VAL A 71 9.96 -1.01 4.89
N SER A 72 9.98 0.10 5.64
CA SER A 72 9.85 0.08 7.09
C SER A 72 8.53 0.71 7.53
N ASN A 73 7.74 -0.02 8.31
CA ASN A 73 6.50 0.49 8.88
C ASN A 73 6.79 1.31 10.13
N THR A 74 7.10 2.58 9.92
CA THR A 74 7.51 3.53 10.96
C THR A 74 6.38 4.46 11.40
N GLY A 75 5.34 4.62 10.58
CA GLY A 75 4.23 5.54 10.86
C GLY A 75 2.91 4.86 11.23
N ALA A 76 2.65 3.63 10.79
CA ALA A 76 1.41 2.95 11.14
C ALA A 76 1.54 2.19 12.47
N GLY A 77 0.59 2.42 13.39
CA GLY A 77 0.50 1.70 14.66
C GLY A 77 -0.04 0.26 14.56
N HIS A 78 -0.27 -0.22 13.34
CA HIS A 78 -0.75 -1.56 12.99
C HIS A 78 0.02 -2.08 11.76
N ARG A 79 -0.25 -3.31 11.31
CA ARG A 79 0.35 -3.87 10.09
C ARG A 79 0.22 -2.95 8.87
N PHE A 80 1.18 -2.96 7.95
CA PHE A 80 1.10 -2.25 6.67
C PHE A 80 1.12 -3.25 5.50
N PRO A 81 0.18 -3.13 4.54
CA PRO A 81 -1.10 -2.45 4.64
C PRO A 81 -2.00 -3.17 5.68
N SER A 82 -3.11 -2.53 6.07
CA SER A 82 -4.12 -3.13 6.95
C SER A 82 -5.53 -2.91 6.39
N GLY A 83 -6.54 -3.39 7.11
CA GLY A 83 -7.93 -3.41 6.66
C GLY A 83 -8.21 -4.58 5.74
N THR A 84 -8.95 -4.32 4.67
CA THR A 84 -9.46 -5.32 3.73
C THR A 84 -8.43 -5.62 2.62
N THR A 85 -7.31 -6.20 3.01
CA THR A 85 -6.14 -6.48 2.14
C THR A 85 -6.36 -7.61 1.13
N ASP A 86 -7.55 -8.21 1.10
CA ASP A 86 -8.03 -9.09 0.03
C ASP A 86 -8.63 -8.34 -1.16
N ILE A 87 -8.93 -7.05 -1.00
CA ILE A 87 -9.38 -6.15 -2.08
C ILE A 87 -8.55 -4.86 -2.19
N SER A 88 -7.54 -4.71 -1.33
CA SER A 88 -6.52 -3.67 -1.44
C SER A 88 -5.15 -4.30 -1.44
N GLU A 89 -4.29 -3.83 -2.34
CA GLU A 89 -2.95 -4.34 -2.52
C GLU A 89 -1.98 -3.16 -2.51
N ALA A 90 -0.87 -3.33 -1.79
CA ALA A 90 0.29 -2.43 -1.87
C ALA A 90 1.44 -3.22 -2.49
N TRP A 91 2.24 -2.59 -3.34
CA TRP A 91 3.37 -3.24 -3.99
C TRP A 91 4.49 -2.24 -4.28
N LEU A 92 5.66 -2.77 -4.60
CA LEU A 92 6.78 -1.99 -5.13
C LEU A 92 6.76 -2.00 -6.66
N GLU A 93 6.64 -0.81 -7.24
CA GLU A 93 6.94 -0.57 -8.65
C GLU A 93 8.40 -0.11 -8.77
N VAL A 94 9.19 -0.81 -9.58
CA VAL A 94 10.61 -0.52 -9.77
C VAL A 94 10.90 -0.38 -11.25
N LEU A 95 11.43 0.79 -11.63
CA LEU A 95 11.90 1.09 -12.97
C LEU A 95 13.38 1.44 -12.91
N ALA A 96 14.20 0.83 -13.77
CA ALA A 96 15.60 1.21 -13.92
C ALA A 96 15.94 1.52 -15.38
N GLY A 97 16.82 2.51 -15.57
CA GLY A 97 17.16 3.07 -16.87
C GLY A 97 16.34 4.33 -17.19
N ASN A 98 16.01 4.53 -18.47
CA ASN A 98 15.22 5.67 -18.90
C ASN A 98 13.75 5.50 -18.43
N PRO A 99 13.13 6.48 -17.74
CA PRO A 99 11.74 6.39 -17.32
C PRO A 99 10.73 6.14 -18.46
N GLU A 100 11.01 6.63 -19.67
CA GLU A 100 10.14 6.43 -20.85
C GLU A 100 10.34 5.06 -21.51
N SER A 101 11.52 4.46 -21.34
CA SER A 101 11.88 3.17 -21.90
C SER A 101 12.82 2.43 -20.94
N PRO A 102 12.29 1.92 -19.82
CA PRO A 102 13.10 1.31 -18.77
C PRO A 102 13.75 0.02 -19.30
N GLN A 103 15.02 -0.20 -18.94
CA GLN A 103 15.72 -1.44 -19.26
C GLN A 103 15.28 -2.59 -18.35
N TYR A 104 14.71 -2.26 -17.19
CA TYR A 104 14.16 -3.18 -16.23
C TYR A 104 12.90 -2.58 -15.60
N SER A 105 11.86 -3.41 -15.45
CA SER A 105 10.63 -3.04 -14.78
C SER A 105 10.12 -4.20 -13.93
N SER A 106 9.60 -3.90 -12.73
CA SER A 106 8.87 -4.82 -11.86
C SER A 106 7.66 -4.09 -11.28
N GLY A 107 6.55 -4.79 -11.08
CA GLY A 107 5.37 -4.23 -10.42
C GLY A 107 4.52 -3.29 -11.29
N LEU A 108 4.64 -3.40 -12.61
CA LEU A 108 3.76 -2.69 -13.54
C LEU A 108 2.41 -3.38 -13.65
N LEU A 109 1.37 -2.60 -13.97
CA LEU A 109 0.07 -3.14 -14.34
C LEU A 109 0.04 -3.50 -15.84
N ASP A 110 -0.61 -4.61 -16.18
CA ASP A 110 -0.88 -4.98 -17.56
C ASP A 110 -2.01 -4.12 -18.17
N LYS A 111 -2.31 -4.35 -19.46
CA LYS A 111 -3.38 -3.65 -20.19
C LYS A 111 -4.79 -3.85 -19.61
N ASN A 112 -4.99 -4.86 -18.77
CA ASN A 112 -6.24 -5.17 -18.11
C ASN A 112 -6.21 -4.74 -16.62
N HIS A 113 -5.18 -4.00 -16.21
CA HIS A 113 -4.94 -3.55 -14.84
C HIS A 113 -4.63 -4.66 -13.82
N TYR A 114 -4.13 -5.81 -14.27
CA TYR A 114 -3.57 -6.82 -13.36
C TYR A 114 -2.12 -6.51 -13.03
N LEU A 115 -1.77 -6.63 -11.76
CA LEU A 115 -0.39 -6.49 -11.28
C LEU A 115 0.50 -7.60 -11.83
N ASP A 116 1.73 -7.22 -12.17
CA ASP A 116 2.84 -8.15 -12.43
C ASP A 116 2.85 -9.31 -11.40
N PRO A 117 2.70 -10.57 -11.83
CA PRO A 117 2.68 -11.71 -10.92
C PRO A 117 3.94 -11.90 -10.08
N GLN A 118 5.06 -11.27 -10.47
CA GLN A 118 6.33 -11.32 -9.75
C GLN A 118 6.58 -10.06 -8.89
N ALA A 119 5.62 -9.14 -8.82
CA ALA A 119 5.73 -7.94 -8.01
C ALA A 119 5.91 -8.29 -6.52
N HIS A 120 6.84 -7.60 -5.85
CA HIS A 120 6.92 -7.62 -4.40
C HIS A 120 5.71 -6.88 -3.83
N SER A 121 4.76 -7.65 -3.29
CA SER A 121 3.43 -7.18 -2.91
C SER A 121 3.04 -7.60 -1.50
N TRP A 122 2.29 -6.73 -0.83
CA TRP A 122 1.65 -6.95 0.45
C TRP A 122 0.14 -6.99 0.25
N ARG A 123 -0.42 -8.19 0.36
CA ARG A 123 -1.85 -8.47 0.22
C ARG A 123 -2.24 -9.76 0.92
N THR A 124 -3.54 -9.98 1.02
CA THR A 124 -4.11 -11.24 1.46
C THR A 124 -4.78 -11.94 0.27
N VAL A 125 -4.53 -13.23 0.11
CA VAL A 125 -5.23 -14.06 -0.88
C VAL A 125 -5.94 -15.18 -0.13
N TYR A 126 -7.27 -15.16 -0.19
CA TYR A 126 -8.11 -16.23 0.33
C TYR A 126 -8.44 -17.25 -0.74
N VAL A 127 -8.73 -18.48 -0.32
CA VAL A 127 -9.19 -19.55 -1.21
C VAL A 127 -10.42 -20.28 -0.65
N ASP A 128 -11.22 -20.82 -1.56
CA ASP A 128 -12.43 -21.60 -1.27
C ASP A 128 -12.14 -23.11 -1.09
N ASN A 129 -13.19 -23.94 -1.08
CA ASN A 129 -13.07 -25.40 -0.96
C ASN A 129 -12.38 -26.05 -2.17
N ALA A 130 -12.39 -25.42 -3.34
CA ALA A 130 -11.73 -25.89 -4.56
C ALA A 130 -10.29 -25.37 -4.69
N ASN A 131 -9.79 -24.63 -3.69
CA ASN A 131 -8.54 -23.89 -3.73
C ASN A 131 -8.49 -22.82 -4.84
N LEU A 132 -9.65 -22.30 -5.26
CA LEU A 132 -9.73 -21.15 -6.15
C LEU A 132 -9.68 -19.86 -5.34
N ALA A 133 -9.07 -18.82 -5.89
CA ALA A 133 -8.97 -17.52 -5.25
C ALA A 133 -10.37 -16.91 -5.01
N VAL A 134 -10.57 -16.33 -3.84
CA VAL A 134 -11.78 -15.60 -3.48
C VAL A 134 -11.48 -14.11 -3.65
N ASP A 135 -11.83 -13.56 -4.81
CA ASP A 135 -11.43 -12.23 -5.28
C ASP A 135 -12.61 -11.21 -5.34
N LEU A 136 -13.81 -11.63 -4.97
CA LEU A 136 -15.02 -10.78 -4.93
C LEU A 136 -15.42 -10.35 -3.51
N HIS A 137 -14.50 -10.44 -2.55
CA HIS A 137 -14.76 -10.14 -1.14
C HIS A 137 -15.95 -10.92 -0.53
N ASN A 138 -16.28 -12.10 -1.08
CA ASN A 138 -17.35 -12.97 -0.60
C ASN A 138 -16.84 -13.88 0.53
N LEU A 139 -16.60 -13.28 1.70
CA LEU A 139 -15.94 -13.92 2.85
C LEU A 139 -16.60 -15.25 3.30
N ALA A 140 -17.89 -15.44 3.05
CA ALA A 140 -18.58 -16.70 3.36
C ALA A 140 -18.04 -17.92 2.57
N ALA A 141 -17.44 -17.68 1.39
CA ALA A 141 -16.81 -18.72 0.57
C ALA A 141 -15.40 -19.07 1.05
N VAL A 142 -14.75 -18.20 1.84
CA VAL A 142 -13.37 -18.39 2.30
C VAL A 142 -13.26 -19.63 3.18
N ARG A 143 -12.21 -20.42 2.94
CA ARG A 143 -11.88 -21.61 3.72
C ARG A 143 -10.47 -21.57 4.27
N LYS A 144 -9.54 -20.99 3.52
CA LYS A 144 -8.14 -20.86 3.92
C LYS A 144 -7.55 -19.57 3.40
N THR A 145 -6.48 -19.15 4.05
CA THR A 145 -5.60 -18.09 3.57
C THR A 145 -4.44 -18.74 2.82
N LEU A 146 -4.27 -18.40 1.56
CA LEU A 146 -3.16 -18.86 0.72
C LEU A 146 -1.92 -17.98 0.92
N LEU A 147 -2.13 -16.66 1.01
CA LEU A 147 -1.09 -15.66 1.17
C LEU A 147 -1.59 -14.58 2.13
N ASP A 148 -0.72 -14.13 3.04
CA ASP A 148 -0.95 -12.93 3.84
C ASP A 148 0.41 -12.26 4.09
N THR A 149 0.73 -11.27 3.28
CA THR A 149 2.00 -10.54 3.34
C THR A 149 1.77 -9.12 3.86
N TYR A 150 2.57 -8.70 4.84
CA TYR A 150 2.45 -7.41 5.50
C TYR A 150 3.76 -7.04 6.23
N VAL A 151 3.86 -5.80 6.68
CA VAL A 151 4.94 -5.27 7.53
C VAL A 151 4.38 -4.89 8.88
N GLU A 152 4.78 -5.57 9.95
CA GLU A 152 4.35 -5.27 11.32
C GLU A 152 4.80 -3.87 11.80
N PRO A 153 4.13 -3.26 12.80
CA PRO A 153 4.56 -2.00 13.38
C PRO A 153 6.03 -2.05 13.85
N GLY A 154 6.82 -1.06 13.42
CA GLY A 154 8.24 -0.97 13.76
C GLY A 154 9.10 -2.07 13.14
N LYS A 155 8.59 -2.83 12.17
CA LYS A 155 9.34 -3.81 11.38
C LYS A 155 9.59 -3.30 9.97
N SER A 156 10.45 -4.05 9.28
CA SER A 156 10.82 -3.79 7.90
C SER A 156 10.72 -5.08 7.09
N ASP A 157 10.44 -4.92 5.81
CA ASP A 157 10.54 -5.95 4.79
C ASP A 157 11.54 -5.52 3.71
N VAL A 158 12.25 -6.47 3.11
CA VAL A 158 13.33 -6.20 2.15
C VAL A 158 13.05 -6.95 0.86
N ALA A 159 12.78 -6.18 -0.19
CA ALA A 159 12.67 -6.68 -1.55
C ALA A 159 14.02 -6.61 -2.26
N ARG A 160 14.33 -7.61 -3.09
CA ARG A 160 15.57 -7.65 -3.89
C ARG A 160 15.24 -7.66 -5.38
N PHE A 161 15.90 -6.80 -6.13
CA PHE A 161 15.73 -6.68 -7.58
C PHE A 161 17.08 -6.88 -8.26
N GLU A 162 17.16 -7.85 -9.17
CA GLU A 162 18.34 -8.10 -9.99
C GLU A 162 18.22 -7.33 -11.31
N ILE A 163 18.88 -6.18 -11.39
CA ILE A 163 18.78 -5.25 -12.52
C ILE A 163 19.94 -5.52 -13.49
N PRO A 164 19.69 -5.82 -14.77
CA PRO A 164 20.74 -5.99 -15.79
C PRO A 164 21.56 -4.72 -16.06
#